data_AF-A0A8B8D2W0-F1
#
_entry.id   AF-A0A8B8D2W0-F1
#
_cell.length_a   1.000
_cell.length_b   1.000
_cell.length_c   1.000
_cell.angle_alpha   90.00
_cell.angle_beta   90.00
_cell.angle_gamma   90.00
#
_symmetry.space_group_name_H-M   'P 1'
#
loop_
_entity.id
_entity.type
_entity.pdbx_description
1 polymer ?
#
loop_
_entity_poly.entity_id
_entity_poly.type
_entity_poly.pdbx_seq_one_letter_code
_entity_poly.pdbx_strand_id
1 'polypeptide(L)'
;MSFIKSCGRQIIYFINGLFGLVALVCLVGGMFVKYGSDDLKSLLPDLMRELVRKIDPILRATHSSSEKFLENLDLEKLLGDAAVVFIVFGAILLFIVFWGCFGVSCKSKCALYMYSFILLLILIGQIVCAILITKRRDLIDDNLKPQLRLSIKNYYEGDHAMDAISVLWNAIMLKFSCCGLDNSNDFVSGNWNTTPTADIVTANKHLTTPLVCCTEAVRSSTSLSWWDCAVAPLDAAKSNYKVGCYREVWKYLEHYINIVAGCVGGLAALELLLAVFAINIARGLDKKNKVGSEKSGGKKKR
;
A
#
# COMPACT_ATOMS: atom_id res chain seq x y z
N MET A 1 -35.73 -19.42 13.81
CA MET A 1 -35.23 -19.20 12.42
C MET A 1 -35.49 -17.79 11.86
N SER A 2 -36.52 -17.04 12.29
CA SER A 2 -36.74 -15.65 11.85
C SER A 2 -35.72 -14.66 12.46
N PHE A 3 -35.33 -14.89 13.72
CA PHE A 3 -34.37 -14.07 14.46
C PHE A 3 -32.99 -14.01 13.77
N ILE A 4 -32.43 -15.17 13.40
CA ILE A 4 -31.16 -15.28 12.66
C ILE A 4 -31.19 -14.52 11.33
N LYS A 5 -32.32 -14.56 10.60
CA LYS A 5 -32.50 -13.83 9.33
C LYS A 5 -32.72 -12.33 9.52
N SER A 6 -33.23 -11.91 10.68
CA SER A 6 -33.37 -10.49 11.02
C SER A 6 -32.01 -9.93 11.42
N CYS A 7 -31.31 -10.62 12.31
CA CYS A 7 -29.97 -10.27 12.79
C CYS A 7 -28.96 -10.24 11.63
N GLY A 8 -28.92 -11.27 10.77
CA GLY A 8 -28.00 -11.31 9.64
C GLY A 8 -28.20 -10.18 8.63
N ARG A 9 -29.43 -9.68 8.44
CA ARG A 9 -29.69 -8.51 7.59
C ARG A 9 -29.14 -7.23 8.21
N GLN A 10 -29.35 -7.03 9.51
CA GLN A 10 -28.82 -5.87 10.23
C GLN A 10 -27.29 -5.87 10.24
N ILE A 11 -26.67 -7.03 10.46
CA ILE A 11 -25.20 -7.17 10.42
C ILE A 11 -24.66 -6.80 9.04
N ILE A 12 -25.21 -7.34 7.95
CA ILE A 12 -24.75 -7.02 6.60
C ILE A 12 -24.89 -5.52 6.33
N TYR A 13 -26.00 -4.88 6.72
CA TYR A 13 -26.16 -3.44 6.53
C TYR A 13 -25.19 -2.60 7.34
N PHE A 14 -24.98 -2.93 8.61
CA PHE A 14 -24.08 -2.18 9.47
C PHE A 14 -22.64 -2.26 8.96
N ILE A 15 -22.17 -3.47 8.66
CA ILE A 15 -20.80 -3.71 8.19
C ILE A 15 -20.59 -3.13 6.79
N ASN A 16 -21.50 -3.37 5.84
CA ASN A 16 -21.37 -2.78 4.51
C ASN A 16 -21.61 -1.27 4.50
N GLY A 17 -22.33 -0.72 5.49
CA GLY A 17 -22.43 0.72 5.70
C GLY A 17 -21.08 1.32 6.12
N LEU A 18 -20.37 0.68 7.04
CA LEU A 18 -19.02 1.07 7.44
C LEU A 18 -18.03 0.97 6.26
N PHE A 19 -18.01 -0.18 5.56
CA PHE A 19 -17.16 -0.35 4.38
C PHE A 19 -17.54 0.61 3.25
N GLY A 20 -18.83 0.90 3.07
CA GLY A 20 -19.31 1.86 2.10
C GLY A 20 -18.84 3.27 2.40
N LEU A 21 -18.86 3.68 3.67
CA LEU A 21 -18.31 4.97 4.10
C LEU A 21 -16.81 5.06 3.81
N VAL A 22 -16.04 4.03 4.18
CA VAL A 22 -14.60 3.96 3.89
C VAL A 22 -14.35 4.03 2.38
N ALA A 23 -15.12 3.29 1.60
CA ALA A 23 -14.99 3.25 0.14
C ALA A 23 -15.30 4.61 -0.51
N LEU A 24 -16.32 5.32 -0.02
CA LEU A 24 -16.64 6.69 -0.45
C LEU A 24 -15.50 7.65 -0.10
N VAL A 25 -14.95 7.58 1.12
CA VAL A 25 -13.82 8.43 1.52
C VAL A 25 -12.60 8.18 0.63
N CYS A 26 -12.24 6.92 0.37
CA CYS A 26 -11.12 6.59 -0.52
C CYS A 26 -11.36 7.06 -1.95
N LEU A 27 -12.57 6.84 -2.51
CA LEU A 27 -12.89 7.21 -3.88
C LEU A 27 -12.97 8.73 -4.06
N VAL A 28 -13.73 9.41 -3.21
CA VAL A 28 -13.89 10.88 -3.28
C VAL A 28 -12.59 11.58 -2.92
N GLY A 29 -11.90 11.14 -1.86
CA GLY A 29 -10.60 11.68 -1.47
C GLY A 29 -9.56 11.50 -2.56
N GLY A 30 -9.49 10.32 -3.19
CA GLY A 30 -8.59 10.10 -4.32
C GLY A 30 -8.94 10.94 -5.54
N MET A 31 -10.23 11.05 -5.91
CA MET A 31 -10.66 11.92 -7.01
C MET A 31 -10.35 13.39 -6.74
N PHE A 32 -10.53 13.83 -5.51
CA PHE A 32 -10.20 15.17 -5.06
C PHE A 32 -8.70 15.46 -5.21
N VAL A 33 -7.84 14.55 -4.78
CA VAL A 33 -6.38 14.72 -4.93
C VAL A 33 -5.96 14.75 -6.40
N LYS A 34 -6.57 13.92 -7.25
CA LYS A 34 -6.19 13.81 -8.66
C LYS A 34 -6.78 14.89 -9.57
N TYR A 35 -8.05 15.26 -9.36
CA TYR A 35 -8.83 16.11 -10.27
C TYR A 35 -9.34 17.40 -9.62
N GLY A 36 -9.06 17.62 -8.33
CA GLY A 36 -9.43 18.86 -7.63
C GLY A 36 -8.83 20.09 -8.33
N SER A 37 -9.57 21.20 -8.30
CA SER A 37 -9.10 22.48 -8.83
C SER A 37 -7.83 22.94 -8.12
N ASP A 38 -7.03 23.79 -8.77
CA ASP A 38 -5.76 24.27 -8.21
C ASP A 38 -5.95 25.01 -6.86
N ASP A 39 -7.08 25.70 -6.68
CA ASP A 39 -7.48 26.32 -5.40
C ASP A 39 -7.67 25.29 -4.27
N LEU A 40 -8.09 24.08 -4.61
CA LEU A 40 -8.40 23.00 -3.68
C LEU A 40 -7.17 22.13 -3.39
N LYS A 41 -6.26 22.02 -4.35
CA LYS A 41 -4.90 21.48 -4.17
C LYS A 41 -4.06 22.33 -3.21
N SER A 42 -4.37 23.61 -3.03
CA SER A 42 -3.68 24.51 -2.08
C SER A 42 -3.90 24.16 -0.59
N LEU A 43 -4.98 23.43 -0.25
CA LEU A 43 -5.28 22.99 1.12
C LEU A 43 -4.53 21.70 1.52
N LEU A 44 -4.12 20.91 0.53
CA LEU A 44 -3.40 19.64 0.71
C LEU A 44 -1.97 19.80 1.29
N PRO A 45 -1.14 20.79 0.89
CA PRO A 45 0.20 20.98 1.44
C PRO A 45 0.20 21.39 2.93
N ASP A 46 -0.86 22.02 3.45
CA ASP A 46 -0.92 22.40 4.86
C ASP A 46 -1.30 21.22 5.78
N LEU A 47 -2.20 20.35 5.34
CA LEU A 47 -2.48 19.08 6.03
C LEU A 47 -1.27 18.12 5.96
N MET A 48 -0.57 18.10 4.82
CA MET A 48 0.66 17.33 4.65
C MET A 48 1.83 17.91 5.47
N ARG A 49 1.95 19.24 5.63
CA ARG A 49 2.94 19.86 6.51
C ARG A 49 2.79 19.43 7.97
N GLU A 50 1.55 19.27 8.45
CA GLU A 50 1.27 18.79 9.80
C GLU A 50 1.59 17.30 9.98
N LEU A 51 1.31 16.47 8.96
CA LEU A 51 1.69 15.05 8.96
C LEU A 51 3.21 14.86 8.86
N VAL A 52 3.88 15.65 8.02
CA VAL A 52 5.34 15.63 7.85
C VAL A 52 6.04 16.12 9.12
N ARG A 53 5.49 17.10 9.85
CA ARG A 53 6.00 17.52 11.17
C ARG A 53 5.98 16.39 12.21
N LYS A 54 5.06 15.43 12.12
CA LYS A 54 5.06 14.24 12.98
C LYS A 54 6.10 13.19 12.55
N ILE A 55 6.58 13.26 11.31
CA ILE A 55 7.61 12.38 10.72
C ILE A 55 9.03 12.99 10.90
N ASP A 56 9.12 14.26 11.32
CA ASP A 56 10.34 15.04 11.61
C ASP A 56 11.46 14.30 12.40
N PRO A 57 11.21 13.45 13.42
CA PRO A 57 12.30 12.73 14.09
C PRO A 57 12.99 11.67 13.20
N ILE A 58 12.34 11.20 12.13
CA ILE A 58 12.94 10.31 11.11
C ILE A 58 13.71 11.12 10.06
N LEU A 59 13.30 12.37 9.78
CA LEU A 59 13.92 13.25 8.78
C LEU A 59 15.16 14.01 9.28
N ARG A 60 15.30 14.24 10.59
CA ARG A 60 16.48 14.89 11.20
C ARG A 60 17.78 14.14 11.02
N ALA A 61 17.67 12.89 10.62
CA ALA A 61 18.77 12.16 10.06
C ALA A 61 19.47 13.01 8.97
N THR A 62 18.73 13.40 7.94
CA THR A 62 19.28 13.66 6.60
C THR A 62 19.99 15.01 6.39
N HIS A 63 20.35 15.73 7.47
CA HIS A 63 21.19 16.95 7.50
C HIS A 63 21.06 17.90 6.30
N SER A 64 19.83 18.16 5.90
CA SER A 64 19.46 19.14 4.89
C SER A 64 18.15 19.75 5.37
N SER A 65 18.12 21.08 5.50
CA SER A 65 16.99 21.84 6.01
C SER A 65 15.67 21.31 5.43
N SER A 66 14.77 20.85 6.31
CA SER A 66 13.47 20.25 5.97
C SER A 66 12.62 21.12 5.02
N GLU A 67 12.89 22.42 4.94
CA GLU A 67 12.22 23.33 4.00
C GLU A 67 12.64 23.11 2.54
N LYS A 68 13.94 22.88 2.25
CA LYS A 68 14.44 22.72 0.87
C LYS A 68 14.13 21.35 0.26
N PHE A 69 13.99 20.32 1.08
CA PHE A 69 13.51 19.01 0.61
C PHE A 69 12.02 19.06 0.27
N LEU A 70 11.20 19.74 1.08
CA LEU A 70 9.76 19.92 0.81
C LEU A 70 9.46 20.84 -0.37
N GLU A 71 10.35 21.80 -0.66
CA GLU A 71 10.23 22.71 -1.80
C GLU A 71 10.57 22.04 -3.14
N ASN A 72 11.45 21.02 -3.13
CA ASN A 72 11.82 20.28 -4.34
C ASN A 72 11.07 18.95 -4.49
N LEU A 73 10.41 18.43 -3.44
CA LEU A 73 9.59 17.22 -3.53
C LEU A 73 8.38 17.49 -4.43
N ASP A 74 8.31 16.83 -5.59
CA ASP A 74 7.12 16.76 -6.45
C ASP A 74 6.03 15.92 -5.76
N LEU A 75 5.58 16.41 -4.61
CA LEU A 75 4.56 15.81 -3.78
C LEU A 75 3.26 15.67 -4.58
N GLU A 76 3.01 16.56 -5.55
CA GLU A 76 1.89 16.46 -6.49
C GLU A 76 1.94 15.15 -7.32
N LYS A 77 3.12 14.73 -7.79
CA LYS A 77 3.28 13.51 -8.58
C LYS A 77 3.10 12.26 -7.70
N LEU A 78 3.74 12.24 -6.53
CA LEU A 78 3.59 11.18 -5.53
C LEU A 78 2.13 11.03 -5.04
N LEU A 79 1.48 12.15 -4.71
CA LEU A 79 0.09 12.20 -4.30
C LEU A 79 -0.83 11.78 -5.44
N GLY A 80 -0.51 12.15 -6.67
CA GLY A 80 -1.25 11.75 -7.87
C GLY A 80 -1.25 10.23 -8.08
N ASP A 81 -0.08 9.59 -8.00
CA ASP A 81 0.04 8.13 -8.14
C ASP A 81 -0.68 7.39 -7.00
N ALA A 82 -0.48 7.85 -5.75
CA ALA A 82 -1.20 7.30 -4.60
C ALA A 82 -2.72 7.47 -4.73
N ALA A 83 -3.19 8.64 -5.18
CA ALA A 83 -4.60 8.94 -5.36
C ALA A 83 -5.28 7.99 -6.35
N VAL A 84 -4.61 7.61 -7.43
CA VAL A 84 -5.14 6.61 -8.38
C VAL A 84 -5.41 5.28 -7.68
N VAL A 85 -4.50 4.81 -6.83
CA VAL A 85 -4.68 3.57 -6.07
C VAL A 85 -5.90 3.66 -5.15
N PHE A 86 -6.07 4.78 -4.43
CA PHE A 86 -7.23 4.99 -3.56
C PHE A 86 -8.56 5.05 -4.34
N ILE A 87 -8.58 5.65 -5.54
CA ILE A 87 -9.76 5.66 -6.41
C ILE A 87 -10.15 4.24 -6.80
N VAL A 88 -9.19 3.46 -7.33
CA VAL A 88 -9.44 2.08 -7.79
C VAL A 88 -9.90 1.20 -6.63
N PHE A 89 -9.23 1.29 -5.48
CA PHE A 89 -9.58 0.57 -4.28
C PHE A 89 -10.99 0.92 -3.78
N GLY A 90 -11.30 2.22 -3.68
CA GLY A 90 -12.63 2.70 -3.29
C GLY A 90 -13.72 2.24 -4.24
N ALA A 91 -13.47 2.25 -5.55
CA ALA A 91 -14.42 1.78 -6.56
C ALA A 91 -14.73 0.27 -6.41
N ILE A 92 -13.70 -0.56 -6.21
CA ILE A 92 -13.86 -2.00 -6.00
C ILE A 92 -14.65 -2.27 -4.71
N LEU A 93 -14.32 -1.59 -3.62
CA LEU A 93 -15.05 -1.74 -2.36
C LEU A 93 -16.53 -1.33 -2.49
N LEU A 94 -16.81 -0.20 -3.16
CA LEU A 94 -18.19 0.23 -3.43
C LEU A 94 -18.95 -0.79 -4.26
N PHE A 95 -18.31 -1.40 -5.26
CA PHE A 95 -18.93 -2.45 -6.06
C PHE A 95 -19.32 -3.66 -5.20
N ILE A 96 -18.45 -4.10 -4.28
CA ILE A 96 -18.73 -5.20 -3.36
C ILE A 96 -19.90 -4.84 -2.41
N VAL A 97 -19.84 -3.64 -1.81
CA VAL A 97 -20.87 -3.11 -0.90
C VAL A 97 -22.23 -3.00 -1.61
N PHE A 98 -22.23 -2.55 -2.86
CA PHE A 98 -23.44 -2.43 -3.68
C PHE A 98 -24.17 -3.77 -3.78
N TRP A 99 -23.50 -4.86 -4.16
CA TRP A 99 -24.14 -6.17 -4.28
C TRP A 99 -24.67 -6.70 -2.95
N GLY A 100 -23.95 -6.45 -1.85
CA GLY A 100 -24.39 -6.84 -0.51
C GLY A 100 -25.66 -6.10 -0.08
N CYS A 101 -25.65 -4.76 -0.13
CA CYS A 101 -26.78 -3.92 0.23
C CYS A 101 -27.98 -4.12 -0.71
N PHE A 102 -27.75 -4.14 -2.03
CA PHE A 102 -28.78 -4.38 -3.04
C PHE A 102 -29.43 -5.76 -2.87
N GLY A 103 -28.63 -6.79 -2.61
CA GLY A 103 -29.12 -8.15 -2.36
C GLY A 103 -30.09 -8.23 -1.17
N VAL A 104 -29.78 -7.53 -0.07
CA VAL A 104 -30.66 -7.49 1.10
C VAL A 104 -31.91 -6.63 0.86
N SER A 105 -31.73 -5.41 0.33
CA SER A 105 -32.81 -4.43 0.14
C SER A 105 -33.83 -4.89 -0.89
N CYS A 106 -33.36 -5.33 -2.06
CA CYS A 106 -34.22 -5.80 -3.14
C CYS A 106 -34.65 -7.26 -2.96
N LYS A 107 -34.26 -7.91 -1.86
CA LYS A 107 -34.50 -9.35 -1.62
C LYS A 107 -34.12 -10.21 -2.83
N SER A 108 -33.01 -9.85 -3.49
CA SER A 108 -32.52 -10.50 -4.70
C SER A 108 -31.54 -11.60 -4.34
N LYS A 109 -31.93 -12.86 -4.60
CA LYS A 109 -31.06 -14.02 -4.33
C LYS A 109 -29.80 -14.00 -5.19
N CYS A 110 -29.94 -13.61 -6.45
CA CYS A 110 -28.82 -13.56 -7.39
C CYS A 110 -27.74 -12.60 -6.87
N ALA A 111 -28.13 -11.38 -6.45
CA ALA A 111 -27.21 -10.41 -5.88
C ALA A 111 -26.55 -10.90 -4.58
N LEU A 112 -27.29 -11.59 -3.70
CA LEU A 112 -26.71 -12.18 -2.48
C LEU A 112 -25.72 -13.31 -2.77
N TYR A 113 -25.99 -14.14 -3.79
CA TYR A 113 -25.04 -15.17 -4.23
C TYR A 113 -23.79 -14.55 -4.87
N MET A 114 -23.94 -13.51 -5.71
CA MET A 114 -22.81 -12.78 -6.28
C MET A 114 -21.95 -12.13 -5.19
N TYR A 115 -22.56 -11.47 -4.21
CA TYR A 115 -21.86 -10.92 -3.05
C TYR A 115 -21.08 -12.01 -2.29
N SER A 116 -21.73 -13.14 -2.00
CA SER A 116 -21.07 -14.27 -1.32
C SER A 116 -19.92 -14.86 -2.14
N PHE A 117 -20.10 -14.99 -3.46
CA PHE A 117 -19.08 -15.49 -4.36
C PHE A 117 -17.85 -14.59 -4.38
N ILE A 118 -18.04 -13.27 -4.47
CA ILE A 118 -16.94 -12.30 -4.42
C ILE A 118 -16.19 -12.39 -3.08
N LEU A 119 -16.90 -12.45 -1.95
CA LEU A 119 -16.26 -12.61 -0.63
C LEU A 119 -15.45 -13.92 -0.54
N LEU A 120 -15.96 -15.02 -1.09
CA LEU A 120 -15.22 -16.29 -1.10
C LEU A 120 -13.96 -16.23 -1.97
N LEU A 121 -14.00 -15.52 -3.10
CA LEU A 121 -12.79 -15.30 -3.92
C LEU A 121 -11.73 -14.49 -3.16
N ILE A 122 -12.15 -13.45 -2.43
CA ILE A 122 -11.25 -12.66 -1.59
C ILE A 122 -10.63 -13.54 -0.49
N LEU A 123 -11.44 -14.35 0.19
CA LEU A 123 -10.98 -15.29 1.21
C LEU A 123 -9.96 -16.30 0.68
N ILE A 124 -10.19 -16.86 -0.52
CA ILE A 124 -9.23 -17.75 -1.18
C ILE A 124 -7.92 -16.99 -1.47
N GLY A 125 -8.01 -15.76 -1.98
CA GLY A 125 -6.85 -14.90 -2.21
C GLY A 125 -6.05 -14.65 -0.93
N GLN A 126 -6.72 -14.36 0.20
CA GLN A 126 -6.07 -14.19 1.49
C GLN A 126 -5.33 -15.44 1.95
N ILE A 127 -5.92 -16.63 1.79
CA ILE A 127 -5.29 -17.90 2.14
C ILE A 127 -4.05 -18.14 1.25
N VAL A 128 -4.16 -17.91 -0.06
CA VAL A 128 -3.03 -18.04 -0.99
C VAL A 128 -1.90 -17.09 -0.60
N CYS A 129 -2.19 -15.82 -0.37
CA CYS A 129 -1.21 -14.83 0.07
C CYS A 129 -0.54 -15.24 1.39
N ALA A 130 -1.31 -15.70 2.38
CA ALA A 130 -0.78 -16.16 3.65
C ALA A 130 0.17 -17.35 3.49
N ILE A 131 -0.18 -18.33 2.64
CA ILE A 131 0.69 -19.47 2.32
C ILE A 131 1.96 -19.01 1.62
N LEU A 132 1.87 -18.14 0.61
CA LEU A 132 3.04 -17.64 -0.12
C LEU A 132 4.02 -16.94 0.83
N ILE A 133 3.52 -16.03 1.66
CA ILE A 133 4.34 -15.25 2.60
C ILE A 133 5.02 -16.16 3.63
N THR A 134 4.32 -17.16 4.17
CA THR A 134 4.82 -17.96 5.30
C THR A 134 5.57 -19.23 4.90
N LYS A 135 5.25 -19.83 3.75
CA LYS A 135 5.77 -21.15 3.34
C LYS A 135 6.65 -21.10 2.10
N ARG A 136 6.52 -20.09 1.24
CA ARG A 136 7.19 -20.04 -0.07
C ARG A 136 7.96 -18.73 -0.24
N ARG A 137 8.88 -18.48 0.70
CA ARG A 137 9.80 -17.33 0.67
C ARG A 137 10.61 -17.32 -0.64
N ASP A 138 11.08 -18.49 -1.04
CA ASP A 138 11.71 -18.83 -2.31
C ASP A 138 10.94 -18.29 -3.53
N LEU A 139 9.64 -18.60 -3.66
CA LEU A 139 8.84 -18.08 -4.77
C LEU A 139 8.70 -16.56 -4.75
N ILE A 140 8.58 -15.95 -3.57
CA ILE A 140 8.50 -14.50 -3.47
C ILE A 140 9.82 -13.89 -3.91
N ASP A 141 10.94 -14.39 -3.40
CA ASP A 141 12.28 -13.92 -3.74
C ASP A 141 12.53 -14.02 -5.25
N ASP A 142 12.23 -15.17 -5.86
CA ASP A 142 12.47 -15.43 -7.29
C ASP A 142 11.64 -14.53 -8.21
N ASN A 143 10.45 -14.09 -7.79
CA ASN A 143 9.57 -13.26 -8.62
C ASN A 143 9.67 -11.76 -8.28
N LEU A 144 9.90 -11.42 -7.02
CA LEU A 144 9.89 -10.04 -6.52
C LEU A 144 11.26 -9.37 -6.64
N LYS A 145 12.35 -10.05 -6.25
CA LYS A 145 13.70 -9.44 -6.27
C LYS A 145 14.10 -8.98 -7.67
N PRO A 146 13.85 -9.72 -8.78
CA PRO A 146 14.19 -9.24 -10.10
C PRO A 146 13.45 -7.95 -10.46
N GLN A 147 12.17 -7.85 -10.12
CA GLN A 147 11.36 -6.65 -10.37
C GLN A 147 11.85 -5.46 -9.56
N LEU A 148 12.19 -5.67 -8.28
CA LEU A 148 12.78 -4.63 -7.45
C LEU A 148 14.15 -4.19 -7.95
N ARG A 149 15.00 -5.12 -8.40
CA ARG A 149 16.30 -4.78 -8.98
C ARG A 149 16.15 -3.98 -10.27
N LEU A 150 15.20 -4.36 -11.13
CA LEU A 150 14.85 -3.58 -12.32
C LEU A 150 14.32 -2.19 -11.96
N SER A 151 13.61 -2.06 -10.83
CA SER A 151 13.12 -0.76 -10.35
C SER A 151 14.28 0.21 -10.06
N ILE A 152 15.32 -0.26 -9.38
CA ILE A 152 16.55 0.51 -9.16
C ILE A 152 17.24 0.80 -10.49
N LYS A 153 17.46 -0.24 -11.31
CA LYS A 153 18.23 -0.09 -12.54
C LYS A 153 17.64 0.91 -13.53
N ASN A 154 16.32 0.87 -13.71
CA ASN A 154 15.64 1.57 -14.81
C ASN A 154 14.96 2.87 -14.39
N TYR A 155 14.62 3.03 -13.11
CA TYR A 155 13.79 4.15 -12.64
C TYR A 155 14.36 4.92 -11.46
N TYR A 156 15.44 4.45 -10.83
CA TYR A 156 16.11 5.24 -9.81
C TYR A 156 16.97 6.31 -10.47
N GLU A 157 16.67 7.58 -10.21
CA GLU A 157 17.32 8.72 -10.84
C GLU A 157 18.34 9.42 -9.91
N GLY A 158 18.29 9.18 -8.58
CA GLY A 158 19.29 9.65 -7.63
C GLY A 158 18.72 10.22 -6.32
N ASP A 159 19.61 10.77 -5.48
CA ASP A 159 19.25 11.30 -4.16
C ASP A 159 18.26 12.48 -4.20
N HIS A 160 18.33 13.28 -5.27
CA HIS A 160 17.52 14.50 -5.46
C HIS A 160 16.35 14.29 -6.43
N ALA A 161 16.15 13.07 -6.91
CA ALA A 161 15.05 12.77 -7.80
C ALA A 161 13.72 12.69 -7.03
N MET A 162 12.67 13.17 -7.68
CA MET A 162 11.37 13.42 -7.05
C MET A 162 10.27 12.49 -7.58
N ASP A 163 10.64 11.57 -8.46
CA ASP A 163 9.78 10.48 -8.85
C ASP A 163 9.51 9.52 -7.68
N ALA A 164 8.40 8.81 -7.78
CA ALA A 164 7.94 7.94 -6.70
C ALA A 164 8.92 6.81 -6.35
N ILE A 165 9.66 6.30 -7.32
CA ILE A 165 10.58 5.18 -7.13
C ILE A 165 11.84 5.65 -6.42
N SER A 166 12.45 6.76 -6.85
CA SER A 166 13.63 7.31 -6.19
C SER A 166 13.35 7.72 -4.75
N VAL A 167 12.24 8.43 -4.50
CA VAL A 167 11.84 8.84 -3.15
C VAL A 167 11.61 7.62 -2.25
N LEU A 168 10.94 6.58 -2.76
CA LEU A 168 10.70 5.35 -2.00
C LEU A 168 12.01 4.62 -1.66
N TRP A 169 12.90 4.45 -2.62
CA TRP A 169 14.20 3.81 -2.38
C TRP A 169 15.06 4.60 -1.41
N ASN A 170 15.09 5.94 -1.55
CA ASN A 170 15.79 6.83 -0.61
C ASN A 170 15.23 6.70 0.81
N ALA A 171 13.91 6.71 0.95
CA ALA A 171 13.26 6.53 2.24
C ALA A 171 13.56 5.16 2.87
N ILE A 172 13.55 4.08 2.07
CA ILE A 172 13.88 2.73 2.55
C ILE A 172 15.34 2.67 3.01
N MET A 173 16.28 3.16 2.19
CA MET A 173 17.72 3.16 2.49
C MET A 173 18.02 3.93 3.78
N LEU A 174 17.41 5.11 3.96
CA LEU A 174 17.54 5.90 5.19
C LEU A 174 16.89 5.20 6.39
N LYS A 175 15.65 4.71 6.25
CA LYS A 175 14.88 4.14 7.36
C LYS A 175 15.51 2.87 7.91
N PHE A 176 16.04 2.02 7.02
CA PHE A 176 16.58 0.71 7.38
C PHE A 176 18.11 0.67 7.42
N SER A 177 18.79 1.81 7.21
CA SER A 177 20.25 1.90 7.19
C SER A 177 20.87 0.83 6.29
N CYS A 178 20.42 0.81 5.04
CA CYS A 178 20.79 -0.17 4.02
C CYS A 178 21.06 0.54 2.69
N CYS A 179 21.62 -0.16 1.71
CA CYS A 179 21.97 0.40 0.41
C CYS A 179 21.69 -0.62 -0.71
N GLY A 180 20.86 -0.21 -1.67
CA GLY A 180 20.43 -1.06 -2.79
C GLY A 180 19.49 -2.19 -2.37
N LEU A 181 19.18 -3.10 -3.30
CA LEU A 181 18.32 -4.25 -3.01
C LEU A 181 19.08 -5.29 -2.16
N ASP A 182 20.22 -5.75 -2.69
CA ASP A 182 21.11 -6.70 -2.03
C ASP A 182 22.38 -6.01 -1.50
N ASN A 183 22.87 -4.99 -2.21
CA ASN A 183 24.01 -4.13 -1.83
C ASN A 183 24.19 -3.00 -2.87
N SER A 184 25.21 -2.16 -2.68
CA SER A 184 25.56 -1.06 -3.57
C SER A 184 25.80 -1.42 -5.03
N ASN A 185 26.15 -2.66 -5.36
CA ASN A 185 26.41 -3.05 -6.74
C ASN A 185 25.17 -2.92 -7.63
N ASP A 186 23.98 -2.85 -7.02
CA ASP A 186 22.73 -2.60 -7.73
C ASP A 186 22.71 -1.25 -8.48
N PHE A 187 23.52 -0.29 -8.03
CA PHE A 187 23.64 1.03 -8.65
C PHE A 187 24.69 1.10 -9.75
N VAL A 188 25.60 0.12 -9.87
CA VAL A 188 26.69 0.13 -10.86
C VAL A 188 26.17 0.02 -12.29
N SER A 189 25.02 -0.63 -12.48
CA SER A 189 24.40 -0.84 -13.79
C SER A 189 23.19 0.07 -14.07
N GLY A 190 22.89 1.00 -13.16
CA GLY A 190 21.74 1.89 -13.23
C GLY A 190 22.08 3.27 -13.79
N ASN A 191 21.08 3.95 -14.35
CA ASN A 191 21.22 5.27 -14.97
C ASN A 191 20.80 6.38 -13.99
N TRP A 192 21.54 6.55 -12.90
CA TRP A 192 21.26 7.56 -11.88
C TRP A 192 22.35 8.65 -11.86
N ASN A 193 22.01 9.83 -11.34
CA ASN A 193 22.94 10.96 -11.31
C ASN A 193 24.05 10.77 -10.25
N THR A 194 25.26 10.42 -10.70
CA THR A 194 26.43 10.16 -9.84
C THR A 194 27.18 11.40 -9.35
N THR A 195 26.76 12.60 -9.75
CA THR A 195 27.39 13.87 -9.34
C THR A 195 26.35 14.95 -8.99
N PRO A 196 25.42 14.71 -8.05
CA PRO A 196 24.24 15.55 -7.94
C PRO A 196 24.45 16.84 -7.11
N THR A 197 25.58 17.02 -6.41
CA THR A 197 25.82 18.21 -5.56
C THR A 197 26.93 19.12 -6.12
N ALA A 198 26.80 20.43 -5.87
CA ALA A 198 27.79 21.41 -6.30
C ALA A 198 29.19 21.16 -5.69
N ASP A 199 29.25 20.72 -4.43
CA ASP A 199 30.53 20.42 -3.78
C ASP A 199 31.23 19.20 -4.42
N ILE A 200 30.48 18.19 -4.84
CA ILE A 200 31.02 17.02 -5.55
C ILE A 200 31.50 17.40 -6.95
N VAL A 201 30.70 18.19 -7.66
CA VAL A 201 31.03 18.68 -9.01
C VAL A 201 32.31 19.51 -8.98
N THR A 202 32.45 20.42 -8.00
CA THR A 202 33.67 21.23 -7.83
C THR A 202 34.90 20.39 -7.45
N ALA A 203 34.71 19.30 -6.71
CA ALA A 203 35.76 18.32 -6.39
C ALA A 203 36.09 17.36 -7.55
N ASN A 204 35.35 17.40 -8.67
CA ASN A 204 35.46 16.49 -9.81
C ASN A 204 35.47 15.00 -9.39
N LYS A 205 34.53 14.62 -8.51
CA LYS A 205 34.37 13.24 -8.02
C LYS A 205 33.10 12.60 -8.56
N HIS A 206 33.13 11.28 -8.74
CA HIS A 206 31.96 10.47 -9.07
C HIS A 206 31.55 9.61 -7.87
N LEU A 207 30.27 9.59 -7.58
CA LEU A 207 29.69 8.72 -6.56
C LEU A 207 29.60 7.27 -7.06
N THR A 208 29.97 6.34 -6.19
CA THR A 208 29.80 4.89 -6.39
C THR A 208 28.46 4.40 -5.82
N THR A 209 27.93 5.12 -4.83
CA THR A 209 26.59 4.88 -4.25
C THR A 209 25.83 6.18 -4.07
N PRO A 210 24.50 6.15 -3.99
CA PRO A 210 23.73 7.30 -3.52
C PRO A 210 24.21 7.79 -2.15
N LEU A 211 24.12 9.10 -1.90
CA LEU A 211 24.50 9.72 -0.62
C LEU A 211 23.63 9.22 0.53
N VAL A 212 22.38 8.82 0.27
CA VAL A 212 21.51 8.20 1.28
C VAL A 212 22.03 6.86 1.82
N CYS A 213 22.95 6.20 1.11
CA CYS A 213 23.62 5.00 1.61
C CYS A 213 24.62 5.29 2.72
N CYS A 214 25.06 6.55 2.87
CA CYS A 214 25.95 6.93 3.96
C CYS A 214 25.25 6.83 5.31
N THR A 215 26.03 6.48 6.32
CA THR A 215 25.53 6.34 7.69
C THR A 215 25.05 7.68 8.22
N GLU A 216 24.14 7.59 9.18
CA GLU A 216 23.59 8.74 9.87
C GLU A 216 24.68 9.67 10.41
N ALA A 217 25.61 9.10 11.18
CA ALA A 217 26.70 9.83 11.82
C ALA A 217 27.56 10.65 10.82
N VAL A 218 27.76 10.14 9.61
CA VAL A 218 28.53 10.85 8.57
C VAL A 218 27.69 11.97 7.95
N ARG A 219 26.43 11.67 7.65
CA ARG A 219 25.53 12.65 7.04
C ARG A 219 25.20 13.80 7.98
N SER A 220 25.12 13.57 9.29
CA SER A 220 24.97 14.65 10.28
C SER A 220 26.28 15.37 10.65
N SER A 221 27.40 15.03 10.01
CA SER A 221 28.68 15.68 10.29
C SER A 221 28.77 17.06 9.62
N THR A 222 29.48 17.99 10.25
CA THR A 222 29.80 19.30 9.65
C THR A 222 31.06 19.24 8.77
N SER A 223 31.52 18.03 8.41
CA SER A 223 32.71 17.87 7.58
C SER A 223 32.45 18.42 6.20
N LEU A 224 33.41 19.20 5.69
CA LEU A 224 33.40 19.71 4.33
C LEU A 224 33.59 18.61 3.27
N SER A 225 33.66 17.33 3.64
CA SER A 225 33.79 16.20 2.72
C SER A 225 32.93 15.00 3.12
N TRP A 226 31.79 15.25 3.77
CA TRP A 226 30.90 14.20 4.27
C TRP A 226 30.45 13.21 3.18
N TRP A 227 30.43 13.61 1.90
CA TRP A 227 30.10 12.76 0.75
C TRP A 227 31.17 11.71 0.40
N ASP A 228 32.39 11.80 0.96
CA ASP A 228 33.48 10.85 0.68
C ASP A 228 33.08 9.39 1.00
N CYS A 229 32.12 9.17 1.90
CA CYS A 229 31.56 7.86 2.22
C CYS A 229 30.92 7.13 1.03
N ALA A 230 30.52 7.87 -0.01
CA ALA A 230 29.86 7.36 -1.20
C ALA A 230 30.81 7.29 -2.42
N VAL A 231 32.07 7.67 -2.27
CA VAL A 231 33.12 7.60 -3.30
C VAL A 231 34.05 6.44 -2.99
N ALA A 232 34.50 5.71 -4.02
CA ALA A 232 35.43 4.60 -3.83
C ALA A 232 36.82 5.08 -3.33
N PRO A 233 37.49 4.33 -2.43
CA PRO A 233 37.07 3.05 -1.84
C PRO A 233 36.04 3.22 -0.70
N LEU A 234 35.02 2.36 -0.68
CA LEU A 234 33.91 2.44 0.29
C LEU A 234 34.28 1.84 1.66
N ASP A 235 34.03 2.61 2.71
CA ASP A 235 34.26 2.24 4.12
C ASP A 235 32.95 1.80 4.80
N ALA A 236 32.95 0.58 5.34
CA ALA A 236 31.77 0.00 6.00
C ALA A 236 31.46 0.68 7.35
N ALA A 237 32.41 1.41 7.94
CA ALA A 237 32.16 2.23 9.13
C ALA A 237 31.39 3.52 8.80
N LYS A 238 31.39 3.95 7.54
CA LYS A 238 30.85 5.24 7.08
C LYS A 238 29.65 5.10 6.15
N SER A 239 29.49 3.95 5.49
CA SER A 239 28.44 3.67 4.50
C SER A 239 27.83 2.28 4.69
N ASN A 240 26.52 2.18 4.45
CA ASN A 240 25.75 0.95 4.50
C ASN A 240 25.84 0.13 3.20
N TYR A 241 26.84 0.38 2.34
CA TYR A 241 26.96 -0.18 0.99
C TYR A 241 26.91 -1.72 0.91
N LYS A 242 27.27 -2.43 1.99
CA LYS A 242 27.23 -3.91 2.06
C LYS A 242 25.90 -4.48 2.59
N VAL A 243 24.98 -3.63 3.03
CA VAL A 243 23.74 -4.04 3.71
C VAL A 243 22.57 -3.88 2.73
N GLY A 244 22.05 -4.99 2.20
CA GLY A 244 20.90 -4.96 1.29
C GLY A 244 19.58 -4.63 1.98
N CYS A 245 18.79 -3.73 1.37
CA CYS A 245 17.52 -3.29 1.94
C CYS A 245 16.44 -4.36 1.96
N TYR A 246 16.43 -5.30 1.01
CA TYR A 246 15.43 -6.37 1.00
C TYR A 246 15.44 -7.15 2.31
N ARG A 247 16.64 -7.51 2.79
CA ARG A 247 16.82 -8.27 4.02
C ARG A 247 16.35 -7.51 5.26
N GLU A 248 16.71 -6.23 5.38
CA GLU A 248 16.35 -5.43 6.56
C GLU A 248 14.86 -5.09 6.60
N VAL A 249 14.25 -4.78 5.45
CA VAL A 249 12.79 -4.64 5.33
C VAL A 249 12.09 -5.93 5.72
N TRP A 250 12.61 -7.07 5.27
CA TRP A 250 12.00 -8.37 5.59
C TRP A 250 12.05 -8.71 7.07
N LYS A 251 13.18 -8.49 7.73
CA LYS A 251 13.30 -8.64 9.19
C LYS A 251 12.31 -7.76 9.94
N TYR A 252 12.12 -6.52 9.47
CA TYR A 252 11.12 -5.62 10.04
C TYR A 252 9.70 -6.18 9.87
N LEU A 253 9.35 -6.69 8.68
CA LEU A 253 8.06 -7.32 8.44
C LEU A 253 7.83 -8.56 9.32
N GLU A 254 8.87 -9.38 9.52
CA GLU A 254 8.80 -10.55 10.41
C GLU A 254 8.53 -10.17 11.86
N HIS A 255 9.02 -9.00 12.31
CA HIS A 255 8.73 -8.52 13.65
C HIS A 255 7.22 -8.23 13.86
N TYR A 256 6.54 -7.70 12.84
CA TYR A 256 5.12 -7.34 12.91
C TYR A 256 4.18 -8.40 12.35
N ILE A 257 4.70 -9.55 11.91
CA ILE A 257 3.90 -10.57 11.22
C ILE A 257 2.74 -11.11 12.07
N ASN A 258 2.92 -11.19 13.39
CA ASN A 258 1.87 -11.66 14.30
C ASN A 258 0.67 -10.70 14.35
N ILE A 259 0.92 -9.39 14.36
CA ILE A 259 -0.13 -8.36 14.36
C ILE A 259 -0.86 -8.40 13.02
N VAL A 260 -0.09 -8.44 11.92
CA VAL A 260 -0.66 -8.54 10.57
C VAL A 260 -1.50 -9.81 10.41
N ALA A 261 -1.00 -10.96 10.89
CA ALA A 261 -1.72 -12.21 10.87
C ALA A 261 -3.04 -12.14 11.66
N GLY A 262 -3.06 -11.47 12.82
CA GLY A 262 -4.28 -11.21 13.58
C GLY A 262 -5.30 -10.39 12.81
N CYS A 263 -4.88 -9.28 12.20
CA CYS A 263 -5.75 -8.42 11.38
C CYS A 263 -6.32 -9.18 10.16
N VAL A 264 -5.47 -9.91 9.43
CA VAL A 264 -5.88 -10.70 8.26
C VAL A 264 -6.83 -11.83 8.67
N GLY A 265 -6.55 -12.54 9.77
CA GLY A 265 -7.43 -13.58 10.30
C GLY A 265 -8.79 -13.04 10.74
N GLY A 266 -8.83 -11.86 11.37
CA GLY A 266 -10.07 -11.17 11.72
C GLY A 266 -10.90 -10.76 10.51
N LEU A 267 -10.24 -10.24 9.47
CA LEU A 267 -10.90 -9.91 8.20
C LEU A 267 -11.47 -11.16 7.52
N ALA A 268 -10.70 -12.24 7.44
CA ALA A 268 -11.15 -13.52 6.89
C ALA A 268 -12.39 -14.08 7.64
N ALA A 269 -12.39 -13.99 8.97
CA ALA A 269 -13.53 -14.40 9.79
C ALA A 269 -14.77 -13.54 9.52
N LEU A 270 -14.60 -12.23 9.36
CA LEU A 270 -15.68 -11.30 9.02
C LEU A 270 -16.26 -11.60 7.63
N GLU A 271 -15.42 -11.83 6.62
CA GLU A 271 -15.84 -12.20 5.27
C GLU A 271 -16.64 -13.49 5.26
N LEU A 272 -16.17 -14.51 5.98
CA LEU A 272 -16.85 -15.80 6.11
C LEU A 272 -18.23 -15.62 6.78
N LEU A 273 -18.30 -14.84 7.85
CA LEU A 273 -19.54 -14.52 8.55
C LEU A 273 -20.55 -13.84 7.62
N LEU A 274 -20.12 -12.83 6.86
CA LEU A 274 -20.95 -12.10 5.90
C LEU A 274 -21.47 -13.02 4.78
N ALA A 275 -20.59 -13.87 4.22
CA ALA A 275 -20.96 -14.84 3.20
C ALA A 275 -21.99 -15.85 3.73
N VAL A 276 -21.79 -16.40 4.93
CA VAL A 276 -22.73 -17.33 5.56
C VAL A 276 -24.10 -16.67 5.77
N PHE A 277 -24.15 -15.43 6.25
CA PHE A 277 -25.42 -14.72 6.40
C PHE A 277 -26.10 -14.45 5.06
N ALA A 278 -25.35 -13.99 4.05
CA ALA A 278 -25.89 -13.72 2.72
C ALA A 278 -26.47 -14.98 2.08
N ILE A 279 -25.76 -16.12 2.13
CA ILE A 279 -26.24 -17.42 1.64
C ILE A 279 -27.50 -17.86 2.39
N ASN A 280 -27.52 -17.72 3.72
CA ASN A 280 -28.68 -18.10 4.53
C ASN A 280 -29.93 -17.25 4.21
N ILE A 281 -29.74 -15.95 3.93
CA ILE A 281 -30.81 -15.07 3.46
C ILE A 281 -31.27 -15.49 2.06
N ALA A 282 -30.35 -15.71 1.12
CA ALA A 282 -30.66 -16.12 -0.26
C ALA A 282 -31.45 -17.44 -0.31
N ARG A 283 -31.01 -18.47 0.44
CA ARG A 283 -31.73 -19.74 0.60
C ARG A 283 -33.10 -19.56 1.23
N GLY A 284 -33.20 -18.65 2.20
CA GLY A 284 -34.47 -18.31 2.85
C GLY A 284 -35.48 -17.67 1.90
N LEU A 285 -35.02 -16.84 0.97
CA LEU A 285 -35.81 -16.26 -0.10
C LEU A 285 -36.19 -17.33 -1.14
N ASP A 286 -35.33 -18.32 -1.39
CA ASP A 286 -35.62 -19.39 -2.35
C ASP A 286 -36.83 -20.23 -1.99
N LYS A 287 -36.87 -20.67 -0.74
CA LYS A 287 -38.00 -21.44 -0.21
C LYS A 287 -39.31 -20.65 -0.30
N LYS A 288 -39.29 -19.34 -0.03
CA LYS A 288 -40.51 -18.50 -0.11
C LYS A 288 -41.06 -18.41 -1.52
N ASN A 289 -40.21 -18.27 -2.54
CA ASN A 289 -40.65 -18.19 -3.93
C ASN A 289 -41.25 -19.53 -4.41
N LYS A 290 -40.66 -20.67 -4.02
CA LYS A 290 -41.18 -22.01 -4.35
C LYS A 290 -42.57 -22.25 -3.74
N VAL A 291 -42.73 -21.97 -2.45
CA VAL A 291 -44.03 -22.08 -1.76
C VAL A 291 -45.09 -21.14 -2.35
N GLY A 292 -44.70 -19.93 -2.76
CA GLY A 292 -45.61 -18.99 -3.44
C GLY A 292 -46.07 -19.49 -4.82
N SER A 293 -45.16 -20.11 -5.59
CA SER A 293 -45.46 -20.69 -6.90
C SER A 293 -46.42 -21.89 -6.79
N GLU A 294 -46.20 -22.79 -5.84
CA GLU A 294 -47.09 -23.95 -5.60
C GLU A 294 -48.50 -23.52 -5.18
N LYS A 295 -48.64 -22.52 -4.31
CA LYS A 295 -49.95 -21.98 -3.89
C LYS A 295 -50.70 -21.29 -5.04
N SER A 296 -49.98 -20.64 -5.96
CA SER A 296 -50.57 -20.01 -7.15
C SER A 296 -51.01 -21.06 -8.20
N GLY A 297 -50.20 -22.11 -8.40
CA GLY A 297 -50.54 -23.23 -9.28
C GLY A 297 -51.71 -24.09 -8.77
N GLY A 298 -51.83 -24.27 -7.46
CA GLY A 298 -52.96 -24.97 -6.83
C GLY A 298 -54.30 -24.22 -6.92
N LYS A 299 -54.29 -22.88 -6.93
CA LYS A 299 -55.50 -22.06 -7.14
C LYS A 299 -55.98 -22.02 -8.59
N LYS A 300 -55.14 -22.35 -9.58
CA LYS A 300 -55.52 -22.43 -10.99
C LYS A 300 -56.13 -23.78 -11.41
N LYS A 301 -56.10 -24.79 -10.52
CA LYS A 301 -56.60 -26.15 -10.77
C LYS A 301 -57.91 -26.49 -10.02
N ARG A 302 -58.50 -25.53 -9.32
CA ARG A 302 -59.85 -25.61 -8.74
C ARG A 302 -60.72 -24.57 -9.41
#